data_AF-A0A2V6J877-F1
#
_entry.id   AF-A0A2V6J877-F1
#
_cell.length_a   1.000
_cell.length_b   1.000
_cell.length_c   1.000
_cell.angle_alpha   90.00
_cell.angle_beta   90.00
_cell.angle_gamma   90.00
#
_symmetry.space_group_name_H-M   'P 1'
#
loop_
_entity.id
_entity.type
_entity.pdbx_description
1 polymer ?
#
loop_
_entity_poly.entity_id
_entity_poly.type
_entity_poly.pdbx_seq_one_letter_code
_entity_poly.pdbx_strand_id
1 'polypeptide(L)'
;LPGGNSSRALGINDIGAVVGSSTTSSEDRAFIWTSVTGIRDLNGETSLPFGVVLLEAHAINNRGQILVMGTNTHDHENGEPVPCAPAPPLSFLLTPQ
;
A
#
# COMPACT_ATOMS: atom_id res chain seq x y z
N LEU A 1 8.00 -8.56 -0.63
CA LEU A 1 7.17 -9.30 0.35
C LEU A 1 7.15 -10.77 -0.05
N PRO A 2 6.93 -11.70 0.90
CA PRO A 2 6.93 -13.13 0.58
C PRO A 2 5.97 -13.46 -0.57
N GLY A 3 6.40 -14.33 -1.49
CA GLY A 3 5.59 -14.80 -2.62
C GLY A 3 5.56 -13.89 -3.85
N GLY A 4 6.22 -12.73 -3.83
CA GLY A 4 6.40 -11.87 -5.01
C GLY A 4 7.80 -11.96 -5.61
N ASN A 5 7.89 -11.70 -6.92
CA ASN A 5 9.14 -11.75 -7.69
C ASN A 5 9.68 -10.37 -8.07
N SER A 6 8.95 -9.30 -7.77
CA SER A 6 9.30 -7.93 -8.15
C SER A 6 8.93 -6.93 -7.05
N SER A 7 9.78 -5.92 -6.89
CA SER A 7 9.54 -4.74 -6.05
C SER A 7 10.06 -3.49 -6.74
N ARG A 8 9.39 -2.37 -6.47
CA ARG A 8 9.72 -1.04 -7.01
C ARG A 8 9.84 -0.06 -5.85
N ALA A 9 10.99 0.59 -5.73
CA ALA A 9 11.16 1.73 -4.85
C ALA A 9 10.67 3.00 -5.56
N LEU A 10 9.76 3.74 -4.93
CA LEU A 10 9.10 4.91 -5.53
C LEU A 10 9.39 6.22 -4.77
N GLY A 11 9.69 6.14 -3.47
CA GLY A 11 10.05 7.31 -2.66
C GLY A 11 11.08 7.00 -1.58
N ILE A 12 11.84 8.02 -1.20
CA ILE A 12 12.84 7.95 -0.11
C ILE A 12 12.86 9.29 0.65
N ASN A 13 13.08 9.25 1.96
CA ASN A 13 13.27 10.45 2.79
C ASN A 13 14.70 10.57 3.34
N ASP A 14 15.01 11.68 4.04
CA ASP A 14 16.37 12.03 4.47
C ASP A 14 16.97 11.05 5.51
N ILE A 15 16.13 10.29 6.21
CA ILE A 15 16.57 9.27 7.17
C ILE A 15 16.78 7.90 6.50
N GLY A 16 16.62 7.82 5.18
CA GLY A 16 16.81 6.60 4.40
C GLY A 16 15.63 5.63 4.45
N ALA A 17 14.44 6.06 4.87
CA ALA A 17 13.24 5.24 4.77
C ALA A 17 12.75 5.25 3.31
N VAL A 18 12.50 4.07 2.75
CA VAL A 18 12.10 3.88 1.35
C VAL A 18 10.67 3.35 1.31
N VAL A 19 9.85 3.88 0.40
CA VAL A 19 8.49 3.38 0.16
C VAL A 19 8.32 2.93 -1.27
N GLY A 20 7.37 2.03 -1.51
CA GLY A 20 7.14 1.50 -2.85
C GLY A 20 6.04 0.46 -2.91
N SER A 21 6.11 -0.37 -3.95
CA SER A 21 5.22 -1.52 -4.16
C SER A 21 6.00 -2.81 -4.33
N SER A 22 5.45 -3.89 -3.79
CA SER A 22 5.96 -5.24 -3.97
C SER A 22 4.84 -6.13 -4.45
N THR A 23 5.11 -6.90 -5.50
CA THR A 23 4.26 -8.04 -5.86
C THR A 23 4.18 -9.00 -4.66
N THR A 24 3.06 -9.68 -4.54
CA THR A 24 2.88 -10.88 -3.71
C THR A 24 2.27 -11.98 -4.58
N SER A 25 1.92 -13.13 -3.99
CA SER A 25 1.26 -14.22 -4.71
C SER A 25 -0.12 -13.86 -5.26
N SER A 26 -0.78 -12.84 -4.70
CA SER A 26 -2.14 -12.45 -5.08
C SER A 26 -2.18 -11.09 -5.76
N GLU A 27 -1.54 -10.07 -5.16
CA GLU A 27 -1.66 -8.68 -5.59
C GLU A 27 -0.42 -7.84 -5.23
N ASP A 28 -0.33 -6.64 -5.79
CA ASP A 28 0.65 -5.64 -5.37
C ASP A 28 0.31 -5.08 -4.00
N ARG A 29 1.35 -4.82 -3.20
CA ARG A 29 1.23 -4.34 -1.82
C ARG A 29 2.18 -3.19 -1.57
N ALA A 30 1.64 -2.14 -0.95
CA ALA A 30 2.42 -0.99 -0.54
C ALA A 30 3.38 -1.40 0.59
N PHE A 31 4.66 -1.04 0.48
CA PHE A 31 5.65 -1.34 1.51
C PHE A 31 6.38 -0.10 2.00
N ILE A 32 6.94 -0.21 3.20
CA ILE A 32 7.99 0.66 3.73
C ILE A 32 9.22 -0.19 4.07
N TRP A 33 10.40 0.32 3.76
CA TRP A 33 11.68 -0.26 4.11
C TRP A 33 12.47 0.71 4.99
N THR A 34 13.14 0.15 6.01
CA THR A 34 14.20 0.85 6.75
C THR A 34 15.39 -0.08 6.91
N SER A 35 16.56 0.49 7.17
CA SER A 35 17.77 -0.29 7.49
C SER A 35 17.62 -1.17 8.73
N VAL A 36 16.73 -0.79 9.65
CA VAL A 36 16.51 -1.48 10.93
C VAL A 36 15.52 -2.63 10.79
N THR A 37 14.44 -2.42 10.04
CA THR A 37 13.29 -3.35 10.02
C THR A 37 13.12 -4.12 8.72
N GLY A 38 13.91 -3.80 7.69
CA GLY A 38 13.72 -4.37 6.36
C GLY A 38 12.40 -3.95 5.72
N ILE A 39 11.92 -4.73 4.74
CA ILE A 39 10.65 -4.46 4.05
C ILE A 39 9.48 -4.86 4.95
N ARG A 40 8.52 -3.96 5.14
CA ARG A 40 7.27 -4.19 5.87
C ARG A 40 6.06 -3.81 5.01
N ASP A 41 4.99 -4.60 5.09
CA ASP A 41 3.73 -4.34 4.41
C ASP A 41 2.95 -3.24 5.16
N LEU A 42 2.62 -2.14 4.49
CA LEU A 42 1.88 -1.02 5.09
C LEU A 42 0.43 -1.38 5.48
N ASN A 43 -0.13 -2.44 4.88
CA ASN A 43 -1.46 -2.94 5.23
C ASN A 43 -1.50 -3.65 6.59
N GLY A 44 -0.36 -4.10 7.11
CA GLY A 44 -0.28 -4.70 8.45
C GLY A 44 -0.02 -3.67 9.56
N GLU A 45 0.35 -2.44 9.19
CA GLU A 45 0.86 -1.42 10.11
C GLU A 45 -0.11 -0.28 10.37
N THR A 46 -1.13 -0.14 9.52
CA THR A 46 -2.07 0.98 9.58
C THR A 46 -3.44 0.48 10.01
N SER A 47 -4.08 1.20 10.94
CA SER A 47 -5.53 1.08 11.17
C SER A 47 -6.25 1.68 9.97
N LEU A 48 -6.51 0.84 8.98
CA LEU A 48 -7.23 1.23 7.76
C LEU A 48 -8.74 1.06 7.96
N PRO A 49 -9.57 1.90 7.30
CA PRO A 49 -10.99 1.61 7.18
C PRO A 49 -11.22 0.20 6.63
N PHE A 50 -12.29 -0.46 7.09
CA PHE A 50 -12.60 -1.82 6.66
C PHE A 50 -12.71 -1.88 5.14
N GLY A 51 -12.11 -2.91 4.54
CA GLY A 51 -12.11 -3.11 3.09
C GLY A 51 -11.08 -2.31 2.31
N VAL A 52 -10.18 -1.54 2.96
CA VAL A 52 -9.11 -0.84 2.25
C VAL A 52 -7.87 -1.73 2.08
N VAL A 53 -7.36 -1.82 0.86
CA VAL A 53 -6.08 -2.46 0.53
C VAL A 53 -5.16 -1.44 -0.12
N LEU A 54 -3.99 -1.21 0.47
CA LEU A 54 -2.93 -0.34 -0.05
C LEU A 54 -2.06 -1.10 -1.05
N LEU A 55 -2.02 -0.60 -2.28
CA LEU A 55 -1.33 -1.23 -3.41
C LEU A 55 0.06 -0.62 -3.64
N GLU A 56 0.17 0.71 -3.61
CA GLU A 56 1.41 1.41 -3.99
C GLU A 56 1.67 2.65 -3.14
N ALA A 57 2.82 2.72 -2.46
CA ALA A 57 3.27 3.93 -1.79
C ALA A 57 4.17 4.76 -2.72
N HIS A 58 3.74 5.98 -3.06
CA HIS A 58 4.36 6.80 -4.10
C HIS A 58 5.34 7.83 -3.56
N ALA A 59 5.11 8.35 -2.36
CA ALA A 59 5.96 9.38 -1.79
C ALA A 59 6.01 9.26 -0.27
N ILE A 60 7.15 9.63 0.30
CA ILE A 60 7.35 9.77 1.74
C ILE A 60 8.07 11.10 2.00
N ASN A 61 7.71 11.79 3.08
CA ASN A 61 8.44 12.97 3.54
C ASN A 61 9.21 12.70 4.84
N ASN A 62 10.01 13.68 5.28
CA ASN A 62 10.82 13.58 6.50
C ASN A 62 10.02 13.50 7.80
N ARG A 63 8.70 13.78 7.76
CA ARG A 63 7.79 13.56 8.88
C ARG A 63 7.21 12.14 8.89
N GLY A 64 7.66 11.27 7.99
CA GLY A 64 7.15 9.90 7.85
C GLY A 64 5.76 9.82 7.24
N GLN A 65 5.20 10.92 6.70
CA GLN A 65 3.92 10.87 6.02
C GLN A 65 4.08 10.24 4.64
N ILE A 66 3.14 9.39 4.25
CA ILE A 66 3.23 8.59 3.03
C ILE A 66 2.00 8.82 2.17
N LEU A 67 2.20 9.19 0.90
CA LEU A 67 1.14 9.19 -0.11
C LEU A 67 1.02 7.79 -0.69
N VAL A 68 -0.16 7.18 -0.57
CA VAL A 68 -0.40 5.77 -0.94
C VAL A 68 -1.66 5.64 -1.79
N MET A 69 -1.63 4.78 -2.79
CA MET A 69 -2.80 4.38 -3.58
C MET A 69 -3.34 3.04 -3.08
N GLY A 70 -4.66 2.89 -3.04
CA GLY A 70 -5.32 1.66 -2.61
C GLY A 70 -6.72 1.48 -3.19
N THR A 71 -7.32 0.33 -2.97
CA THR A 71 -8.70 0.03 -3.35
C THR A 71 -9.59 -0.06 -2.12
N ASN A 72 -10.87 0.22 -2.29
CA ASN A 72 -11.92 -0.19 -1.36
C ASN A 72 -12.62 -1.43 -1.94
N THR A 73 -12.65 -2.52 -1.18
CA THR A 73 -13.59 -3.60 -1.46
C THR A 73 -14.98 -3.02 -1.20
N HIS A 74 -15.72 -2.72 -2.27
CA HIS A 74 -17.15 -2.48 -2.13
C HIS A 74 -17.76 -3.80 -1.69
N ASP A 75 -18.44 -3.82 -0.55
CA ASP A 75 -19.29 -4.96 -0.20
C ASP A 75 -20.27 -5.18 -1.35
N HIS A 76 -20.16 -6.32 -2.02
CA HIS A 76 -21.17 -6.75 -2.97
C HIS A 76 -22.42 -7.12 -2.15
N GLU A 77 -23.40 -6.23 -2.10
CA GLU A 77 -24.64 -6.48 -1.35
C GLU A 77 -25.44 -7.70 -1.87
N ASN A 78 -25.13 -8.29 -3.04
CA ASN A 78 -25.99 -9.33 -3.65
C ASN A 78 -25.29 -10.45 -4.46
N GLY A 79 -24.02 -10.78 -4.21
CA GLY A 79 -23.43 -12.06 -4.67
C GLY A 79 -23.23 -12.29 -6.19
N GLU A 80 -23.60 -11.36 -7.06
CA GLU A 80 -23.30 -11.44 -8.50
C GLU A 80 -22.05 -10.60 -8.85
N PRO A 81 -21.08 -11.14 -9.61
CA PRO A 81 -19.91 -10.40 -10.07
C PRO A 81 -20.33 -9.50 -11.23
N VAL A 82 -20.87 -8.33 -10.91
CA VAL A 82 -20.92 -7.23 -11.88
C VAL A 82 -19.47 -6.81 -12.12
N PRO A 83 -18.96 -6.78 -13.37
CA PRO A 83 -17.72 -6.10 -13.65
C PRO A 83 -18.02 -4.61 -13.52
N CYS A 84 -18.12 -4.13 -12.29
CA CYS A 84 -17.95 -2.72 -11.98
C CYS A 84 -16.64 -2.35 -12.66
N ALA A 85 -16.67 -1.37 -13.58
CA ALA A 85 -15.43 -0.82 -14.12
C ALA A 85 -14.45 -0.67 -12.95
N PRO A 86 -13.20 -1.17 -13.06
CA PRO A 86 -12.29 -1.22 -11.93
C PRO A 86 -12.29 0.15 -11.26
N ALA A 87 -12.79 0.21 -10.03
CA ALA A 87 -12.93 1.48 -9.32
C ALA A 87 -11.55 2.14 -9.34
N PRO A 88 -11.45 3.43 -9.74
CA PRO A 88 -10.16 4.09 -9.76
C PRO A 88 -9.54 3.98 -8.37
N PRO A 89 -8.25 3.62 -8.26
CA PRO A 89 -7.60 3.50 -6.96
C PRO A 89 -7.71 4.85 -6.22
N LEU A 90 -8.04 4.76 -4.94
CA LEU A 90 -8.15 5.89 -4.03
C LEU A 90 -6.76 6.29 -3.52
N SER A 91 -6.54 7.58 -3.35
CA SER A 91 -5.33 8.11 -2.73
C SER A 91 -5.55 8.35 -1.24
N PHE A 92 -4.64 7.87 -0.41
CA PHE A 92 -4.62 8.02 1.04
C PHE A 92 -3.34 8.73 1.47
N LEU A 93 -3.45 9.58 2.50
CA LEU A 93 -2.29 10.11 3.21
C LEU A 93 -2.16 9.36 4.53
N LEU A 94 -1.13 8.53 4.65
CA LEU A 94 -0.80 7.87 5.90
C LEU A 94 0.05 8.80 6.76
N THR A 95 -0.27 8.86 8.05
CA THR A 95 0.49 9.59 9.05
C THR A 95 1.03 8.61 10.09
N PRO A 96 2.30 8.72 10.49
CA PRO A 96 2.82 7.92 11.60
C PRO A 96 2.02 8.21 12.88
N GLN A 97 1.82 7.17 13.69
CA GLN A 97 1.17 7.25 15.02
C GLN A 97 2.11 7.89 16.05
#